data_AF-A0A7J6P327-F1
#
_entry.id   AF-A0A7J6P327-F1
#
_cell.length_a   1.000
_cell.length_b   1.000
_cell.length_c   1.000
_cell.angle_alpha   90.00
_cell.angle_beta   90.00
_cell.angle_gamma   90.00
#
_symmetry.space_group_name_H-M   'P 1'
#
loop_
_entity.id
_entity.type
_entity.pdbx_description
1 polymer ?
#
loop_
_entity_poly.entity_id
_entity_poly.type
_entity_poly.pdbx_seq_one_letter_code
_entity_poly.pdbx_strand_id
1 'polypeptide(L)'
;MSVSPLAFHQEHVTRPLITRAPQVEYSTAKYTQSATLKMLRTQASLLARPLRLMAAAAASSRALPVYTRSAAFCSKASEKSESVSDTSSSGTSPSSGTSSSSAGDKKNDQPDFWAGPKMLLSTVGSIGVLYVSYYFYKANFDVERTKELLKERYQQWPLYPPPGPSQAELITKVDHAGLNQEMMDTLSTWFLYEDNRRQHGVSRQFIIDTCRDVLHLLDSPDHSFGDELNAKCDAAVDDFVARGVGRSDEEKRLSGCGVSEVSRLLSALFEIHGGGDDIQEKAKDSLIEEVSRTYREQVQMAKAFQEAVKFEPLPDIAEDEADRAVLELELEQYQTELDEGKCDDERKQWLKKELKEVKKLLEEKKK
;
A
#
# COMPACT_ATOMS: atom_id res chain seq x y z
N MET A 1 47.31 53.47 -11.07
CA MET A 1 47.23 52.80 -12.38
C MET A 1 48.47 51.93 -12.52
N SER A 2 48.31 50.62 -12.35
CA SER A 2 49.41 49.67 -12.50
C SER A 2 48.89 48.49 -13.30
N VAL A 3 49.39 48.39 -14.52
CA VAL A 3 49.15 47.33 -15.49
C VAL A 3 50.43 46.50 -15.53
N SER A 4 50.33 45.19 -15.42
CA SER A 4 51.43 44.27 -15.75
C SER A 4 50.90 42.83 -15.95
N PRO A 5 51.60 42.02 -16.76
CA PRO A 5 50.97 41.38 -17.92
C PRO A 5 51.18 39.85 -18.01
N LEU A 6 50.54 39.28 -19.04
CA LEU A 6 50.88 38.09 -19.85
C LEU A 6 51.98 37.13 -19.34
N ALA A 7 51.62 35.84 -19.26
CA ALA A 7 52.52 34.74 -19.56
C ALA A 7 51.81 33.66 -20.39
N PHE A 8 52.18 33.62 -21.67
CA PHE A 8 51.99 32.53 -22.62
C PHE A 8 52.85 31.34 -22.18
N HIS A 9 52.32 30.11 -22.25
CA HIS A 9 53.19 28.92 -22.33
C HIS A 9 52.69 27.95 -23.40
N GLN A 10 53.61 27.69 -24.32
CA GLN A 10 53.52 26.92 -25.54
C GLN A 10 53.93 25.46 -25.31
N GLU A 11 53.18 24.57 -25.97
CA GLU A 11 53.47 23.21 -26.49
C GLU A 11 54.34 22.22 -25.69
N HIS A 12 53.79 21.03 -25.47
CA HIS A 12 54.52 19.79 -25.75
C HIS A 12 53.59 18.71 -26.32
N VAL A 13 53.71 18.51 -27.63
CA VAL A 13 53.20 17.36 -28.37
C VAL A 13 53.99 16.13 -27.93
N THR A 14 53.30 15.12 -27.39
CA THR A 14 53.84 13.77 -27.20
C THR A 14 52.89 12.76 -27.87
N ARG A 15 53.27 12.28 -29.05
CA ARG A 15 52.89 10.93 -29.50
C ARG A 15 53.86 9.95 -28.83
N PRO A 16 53.40 8.78 -28.35
CA PRO A 16 53.76 7.58 -29.10
C PRO A 16 52.81 6.36 -28.95
N LEU A 17 53.13 5.36 -29.77
CA LEU A 17 52.92 3.92 -29.59
C LEU A 17 51.55 3.31 -29.96
N ILE A 18 51.44 3.06 -31.26
CA ILE A 18 50.63 1.98 -31.84
C ILE A 18 51.13 0.65 -31.27
N THR A 19 50.35 0.05 -30.37
CA THR A 19 50.48 -1.35 -29.96
C THR A 19 49.43 -2.16 -30.71
N ARG A 20 49.91 -3.13 -31.50
CA ARG A 20 49.09 -4.11 -32.23
C ARG A 20 48.44 -5.04 -31.21
N ALA A 21 47.12 -4.99 -31.08
CA ALA A 21 46.36 -5.96 -30.29
C ALA A 21 46.27 -7.30 -31.05
N PRO A 22 46.36 -8.45 -30.34
CA PRO A 22 46.13 -9.76 -30.93
C PRO A 22 44.64 -9.91 -31.29
N GLN A 23 44.37 -10.37 -32.51
CA GLN A 23 43.05 -10.86 -32.87
C GLN A 23 42.77 -12.12 -32.06
N VAL A 24 41.87 -11.99 -31.09
CA VAL A 24 41.24 -13.10 -30.38
C VAL A 24 39.81 -13.23 -30.89
N GLU A 25 39.44 -14.47 -31.12
CA GLU A 25 38.33 -14.97 -31.91
C GLU A 25 36.93 -14.43 -31.53
N TYR A 26 36.15 -14.18 -32.57
CA TYR A 26 34.70 -13.95 -32.54
C TYR A 26 33.96 -15.19 -32.02
N SER A 27 33.76 -15.31 -30.70
CA SER A 27 32.86 -16.34 -30.13
C SER A 27 32.08 -15.90 -28.89
N THR A 28 32.49 -14.84 -28.20
CA THR A 28 31.85 -14.39 -26.94
C THR A 28 30.68 -13.41 -27.12
N ALA A 29 30.47 -12.84 -28.32
CA ALA A 29 29.42 -11.84 -28.56
C ALA A 29 27.99 -12.42 -28.53
N LYS A 30 27.79 -13.71 -28.79
CA LYS A 30 26.46 -14.34 -28.75
C LYS A 30 25.96 -14.61 -27.33
N TYR A 31 26.88 -14.83 -26.39
CA TYR A 31 26.51 -15.12 -24.99
C TYR A 31 26.10 -13.85 -24.21
N THR A 32 26.72 -12.71 -24.51
CA THR A 32 26.36 -11.44 -23.85
C THR A 32 25.03 -10.89 -24.36
N GLN A 33 24.67 -11.09 -25.63
CA GLN A 33 23.35 -10.70 -26.16
C GLN A 33 22.19 -11.52 -25.59
N SER A 34 22.38 -12.82 -25.35
CA SER A 34 21.33 -13.67 -24.75
C SER A 34 21.09 -13.31 -23.27
N ALA A 35 22.16 -13.02 -22.52
CA ALA A 35 22.05 -12.59 -21.13
C ALA A 35 21.37 -11.22 -20.97
N THR A 36 21.68 -10.25 -21.84
CA THR A 36 21.02 -8.94 -21.82
C THR A 36 19.56 -9.02 -22.26
N LEU A 37 19.22 -9.87 -23.23
CA LEU A 37 17.82 -10.13 -23.62
C LEU A 37 17.00 -10.81 -22.51
N LYS A 38 17.57 -11.81 -21.81
CA LYS A 38 16.90 -12.45 -20.66
C LYS A 38 16.68 -11.44 -19.53
N MET A 39 17.66 -10.56 -19.24
CA MET A 39 17.52 -9.52 -18.24
C MET A 39 16.46 -8.45 -18.63
N LEU A 40 16.46 -7.99 -19.89
CA LEU A 40 15.48 -7.03 -20.40
C LEU A 40 14.05 -7.60 -20.42
N ARG A 41 13.87 -8.90 -20.74
CA ARG A 41 12.56 -9.56 -20.72
C ARG A 41 12.01 -9.71 -19.30
N THR A 42 12.88 -9.93 -18.32
CA THR A 42 12.51 -10.01 -16.90
C THR A 42 12.17 -8.63 -16.33
N GLN A 43 12.84 -7.56 -16.77
CA GLN A 43 12.48 -6.19 -16.40
C GLN A 43 11.21 -5.69 -17.10
N ALA A 44 11.00 -6.06 -18.37
CA ALA A 44 9.77 -5.72 -19.10
C ALA A 44 8.52 -6.40 -18.52
N SER A 45 8.63 -7.63 -18.00
CA SER A 45 7.51 -8.32 -17.35
C SER A 45 7.13 -7.71 -15.99
N LEU A 46 8.10 -7.11 -15.28
CA LEU A 46 7.86 -6.37 -14.04
C LEU A 46 7.16 -5.02 -14.28
N LEU A 47 7.43 -4.35 -15.40
CA LEU A 47 6.81 -3.07 -15.77
C LEU A 47 5.46 -3.20 -16.49
N ALA A 48 5.16 -4.35 -17.12
CA ALA A 48 3.90 -4.56 -17.84
C ALA A 48 2.67 -4.76 -16.93
N ARG A 49 2.86 -5.18 -15.67
CA ARG A 49 1.76 -5.38 -14.70
C ARG A 49 1.08 -4.07 -14.25
N PRO A 50 1.79 -3.00 -13.84
CA PRO A 50 1.13 -1.75 -13.43
C PRO A 50 0.44 -1.03 -14.60
N LEU A 51 0.96 -1.12 -15.84
CA LEU A 51 0.34 -0.47 -17.01
C LEU A 51 -0.98 -1.12 -17.43
N ARG A 52 -1.16 -2.44 -17.25
CA ARG A 52 -2.44 -3.12 -17.51
C ARG A 52 -3.54 -2.75 -16.50
N LEU A 53 -3.18 -2.43 -15.26
CA LEU A 53 -4.15 -1.97 -14.26
C LEU A 53 -4.61 -0.52 -14.53
N MET A 54 -3.72 0.36 -14.98
CA MET A 54 -4.05 1.73 -15.37
C MET A 54 -4.93 1.79 -16.64
N ALA A 55 -4.66 0.95 -17.65
CA ALA A 55 -5.48 0.90 -18.87
C ALA A 55 -6.89 0.29 -18.63
N ALA A 56 -7.03 -0.65 -17.69
CA ALA A 56 -8.33 -1.21 -17.31
C ALA A 56 -9.20 -0.22 -16.51
N ALA A 57 -8.59 0.64 -15.69
CA ALA A 57 -9.30 1.70 -14.97
C ALA A 57 -9.81 2.81 -15.91
N ALA A 58 -9.05 3.17 -16.94
CA ALA A 58 -9.46 4.17 -17.93
C ALA A 58 -10.60 3.70 -18.86
N ALA A 59 -10.70 2.38 -19.13
CA ALA A 59 -11.77 1.83 -19.97
C ALA A 59 -13.11 1.63 -19.23
N SER A 60 -13.12 1.68 -17.89
CA SER A 60 -14.31 1.55 -17.04
C SER A 60 -14.89 2.89 -16.57
N SER A 61 -14.76 3.93 -17.39
CA SER A 61 -15.35 5.27 -17.15
C SER A 61 -16.47 5.57 -18.14
N ARG A 62 -17.40 4.63 -18.34
CA ARG A 62 -18.66 4.87 -19.07
C ARG A 62 -19.83 4.92 -18.08
N ALA A 63 -20.19 6.16 -17.73
CA ALA A 63 -21.52 6.65 -17.38
C ALA A 63 -22.42 5.76 -16.49
N LEU A 64 -22.45 6.05 -15.20
CA LEU A 64 -23.62 5.75 -14.36
C LEU A 64 -24.48 7.01 -14.20
N PRO A 65 -25.81 6.90 -14.33
CA PRO A 65 -26.72 8.03 -14.22
C PRO A 65 -26.84 8.49 -12.77
N VAL A 66 -26.60 9.77 -12.55
CA VAL A 66 -26.86 10.47 -11.29
C VAL A 66 -28.37 10.47 -11.04
N TYR A 67 -28.82 9.66 -10.08
CA TYR A 67 -30.19 9.70 -9.57
C TYR A 67 -30.24 10.69 -8.39
N THR A 68 -30.64 11.92 -8.67
CA THR A 68 -30.94 12.91 -7.64
C THR A 68 -32.24 12.53 -6.95
N ARG A 69 -32.16 11.89 -5.78
CA ARG A 69 -33.33 11.76 -4.89
C ARG A 69 -33.19 12.72 -3.72
N SER A 70 -33.83 13.87 -3.89
CA SER A 70 -34.13 14.84 -2.85
C SER A 70 -34.90 14.14 -1.72
N ALA A 71 -34.36 14.19 -0.50
CA ALA A 71 -35.08 13.88 0.72
C ALA A 71 -34.83 15.03 1.70
N ALA A 72 -35.74 15.99 1.68
CA ALA A 72 -35.94 16.91 2.77
C ALA A 72 -36.37 16.10 4.00
N PHE A 73 -35.61 16.17 5.09
CA PHE A 73 -36.15 15.89 6.41
C PHE A 73 -35.63 16.90 7.42
N CYS A 74 -36.58 17.71 7.86
CA CYS A 74 -36.51 18.63 8.97
C CYS A 74 -36.51 17.81 10.27
N SER A 75 -35.64 18.13 11.23
CA SER A 75 -35.94 17.93 12.65
C SER A 75 -35.10 18.86 13.52
N LYS A 76 -35.86 19.71 14.22
CA LYS A 76 -35.51 20.62 15.29
C LYS A 76 -35.16 19.84 16.57
N ALA A 77 -34.23 20.43 17.33
CA ALA A 77 -34.16 20.55 18.79
C ALA A 77 -34.24 19.27 19.67
N SER A 78 -33.24 19.10 20.54
CA SER A 78 -33.43 19.27 22.00
C SER A 78 -32.10 19.05 22.73
N GLU A 79 -31.64 20.08 23.43
CA GLU A 79 -30.71 19.96 24.55
C GLU A 79 -31.38 19.21 25.69
N LYS A 80 -30.64 18.31 26.36
CA LYS A 80 -30.83 18.02 27.79
C LYS A 80 -29.60 17.35 28.40
N SER A 81 -29.18 17.94 29.52
CA SER A 81 -28.15 17.58 30.50
C SER A 81 -28.34 16.23 31.20
N GLU A 82 -27.25 15.65 31.71
CA GLU A 82 -27.03 15.14 33.09
C GLU A 82 -25.70 14.37 33.17
N SER A 83 -24.70 14.88 33.90
CA SER A 83 -24.29 14.49 35.27
C SER A 83 -23.82 13.04 35.41
N VAL A 84 -22.51 12.83 35.48
CA VAL A 84 -21.90 11.55 35.87
C VAL A 84 -21.18 11.74 37.20
N SER A 85 -21.67 11.00 38.17
CA SER A 85 -21.18 10.86 39.54
C SER A 85 -20.02 9.87 39.64
N ASP A 86 -19.05 10.22 40.47
CA ASP A 86 -17.91 9.41 40.89
C ASP A 86 -18.35 8.09 41.54
N THR A 87 -17.78 6.97 41.06
CA THR A 87 -17.90 5.65 41.69
C THR A 87 -16.53 5.21 42.18
N SER A 88 -16.31 5.37 43.48
CA SER A 88 -15.16 4.86 44.21
C SER A 88 -15.33 3.36 44.48
N SER A 89 -14.37 2.58 44.01
CA SER A 89 -14.21 1.17 44.30
C SER A 89 -13.51 0.99 45.65
N SER A 90 -14.11 0.23 46.55
CA SER A 90 -13.41 -0.36 47.70
C SER A 90 -13.70 -1.85 47.73
N GLY A 91 -12.63 -2.63 47.60
CA GLY A 91 -12.67 -4.08 47.67
C GLY A 91 -12.74 -4.56 49.12
N THR A 92 -13.33 -5.73 49.32
CA THR A 92 -13.08 -6.55 50.51
C THR A 92 -13.19 -8.03 50.14
N SER A 93 -12.22 -8.77 50.65
CA SER A 93 -11.79 -10.14 50.36
C SER A 93 -12.78 -11.27 50.74
N PRO A 94 -12.52 -12.52 50.31
CA PRO A 94 -13.44 -13.65 50.42
C PRO A 94 -13.20 -14.51 51.68
N SER A 95 -14.24 -15.22 52.13
CA SER A 95 -14.18 -16.39 53.04
C SER A 95 -15.30 -17.35 52.62
N SER A 96 -14.97 -18.50 52.03
CA SER A 96 -14.70 -19.81 52.66
C SER A 96 -15.89 -20.40 53.44
N GLY A 97 -16.38 -21.57 52.99
CA GLY A 97 -17.50 -22.25 53.63
C GLY A 97 -17.94 -23.54 52.93
N THR A 98 -17.07 -24.54 52.93
CA THR A 98 -17.32 -25.95 52.56
C THR A 98 -18.38 -26.59 53.45
N SER A 99 -19.31 -27.39 52.89
CA SER A 99 -19.64 -28.73 53.43
C SER A 99 -20.71 -29.47 52.62
N SER A 100 -20.34 -30.71 52.30
CA SER A 100 -21.12 -31.81 51.74
C SER A 100 -21.99 -32.51 52.79
N SER A 101 -23.19 -32.97 52.43
CA SER A 101 -23.87 -34.18 52.94
C SER A 101 -25.17 -34.39 52.13
N SER A 102 -25.27 -35.39 51.25
CA SER A 102 -25.64 -36.80 51.46
C SER A 102 -27.13 -37.04 51.78
N ALA A 103 -27.80 -37.63 50.77
CA ALA A 103 -28.82 -38.69 50.83
C ALA A 103 -30.12 -38.49 51.64
N GLY A 104 -31.27 -38.72 50.97
CA GLY A 104 -32.51 -39.11 51.66
C GLY A 104 -33.77 -38.64 50.96
N ASP A 105 -34.31 -39.51 50.11
CA ASP A 105 -35.68 -39.51 49.57
C ASP A 105 -36.73 -38.82 50.45
N LYS A 106 -37.50 -37.91 49.84
CA LYS A 106 -38.94 -37.72 50.10
C LYS A 106 -39.54 -36.83 49.02
N LYS A 107 -40.32 -37.46 48.13
CA LYS A 107 -41.31 -36.83 47.26
C LYS A 107 -42.07 -35.75 48.04
N ASN A 108 -41.76 -34.49 47.74
CA ASN A 108 -42.67 -33.38 47.95
C ASN A 108 -43.11 -32.94 46.56
N ASP A 109 -44.29 -33.40 46.15
CA ASP A 109 -45.03 -32.90 45.00
C ASP A 109 -45.52 -31.47 45.30
N GLN A 110 -44.59 -30.53 45.50
CA GLN A 110 -44.88 -29.12 45.24
C GLN A 110 -44.65 -28.92 43.74
N PRO A 111 -45.62 -28.35 42.99
CA PRO A 111 -45.35 -27.99 41.61
C PRO A 111 -44.20 -26.99 41.63
N ASP A 112 -43.05 -27.41 41.09
CA ASP A 112 -41.88 -26.57 40.90
C ASP A 112 -42.31 -25.34 40.11
N PHE A 113 -42.64 -24.26 40.81
CA PHE A 113 -43.05 -22.99 40.21
C PHE A 113 -41.96 -22.44 39.26
N TRP A 114 -40.74 -22.95 39.41
CA TRP A 114 -39.56 -22.68 38.60
C TRP A 114 -39.36 -23.63 37.40
N ALA A 115 -40.19 -24.66 37.23
CA ALA A 115 -40.07 -25.58 36.09
C ALA A 115 -40.32 -24.86 34.75
N GLY A 116 -41.28 -23.92 34.71
CA GLY A 116 -41.57 -23.12 33.51
C GLY A 116 -40.38 -22.29 33.03
N PRO A 117 -39.81 -21.40 33.86
CA PRO A 117 -38.63 -20.61 33.50
C PRO A 117 -37.41 -21.45 33.12
N LYS A 118 -37.17 -22.58 33.80
CA LYS A 118 -36.06 -23.50 33.49
C LYS A 118 -36.21 -24.12 32.11
N MET A 119 -37.42 -24.56 31.75
CA MET A 119 -37.71 -25.08 30.41
C MET A 119 -37.51 -24.02 29.33
N LEU A 120 -37.95 -22.78 29.59
CA LEU A 120 -37.76 -21.66 28.66
C LEU A 120 -36.28 -21.37 28.43
N LEU A 121 -35.47 -21.25 29.50
CA LEU A 121 -34.02 -21.07 29.38
C LEU A 121 -33.36 -22.22 28.61
N SER A 122 -33.76 -23.47 28.87
CA SER A 122 -33.23 -24.63 28.16
C SER A 122 -33.54 -24.57 26.67
N THR A 123 -34.78 -24.24 26.29
CA THR A 123 -35.16 -24.13 24.88
C THR A 123 -34.44 -23.00 24.15
N VAL A 124 -34.32 -21.82 24.77
CA VAL A 124 -33.57 -20.69 24.20
C VAL A 124 -32.09 -21.04 24.06
N GLY A 125 -31.49 -21.70 25.05
CA GLY A 125 -30.12 -22.20 24.99
C GLY A 125 -29.91 -23.19 23.84
N SER A 126 -30.80 -24.16 23.67
CA SER A 126 -30.74 -25.13 22.56
C SER A 126 -30.85 -24.47 21.20
N ILE A 127 -31.75 -23.49 21.04
CA ILE A 127 -31.87 -22.70 19.80
C ILE A 127 -30.59 -21.90 19.54
N GLY A 128 -30.00 -21.29 20.58
CA GLY A 128 -28.73 -20.57 20.48
C GLY A 128 -27.58 -21.45 20.01
N VAL A 129 -27.45 -22.65 20.57
CA VAL A 129 -26.42 -23.62 20.16
C VAL A 129 -26.63 -24.04 18.70
N LEU A 130 -27.86 -24.41 18.31
CA LEU A 130 -28.18 -24.77 16.92
C LEU A 130 -27.89 -23.64 15.94
N TYR A 131 -28.20 -22.41 16.32
CA TYR A 131 -27.93 -21.21 15.52
C TYR A 131 -26.43 -21.01 15.31
N VAL A 132 -25.62 -21.06 16.38
CA VAL A 132 -24.16 -20.95 16.27
C VAL A 132 -23.57 -22.10 15.44
N SER A 133 -24.03 -23.34 15.65
CA SER A 133 -23.59 -24.50 14.88
C SER A 133 -23.91 -24.39 13.39
N TYR A 134 -25.08 -23.84 13.03
CA TYR A 134 -25.45 -23.58 11.64
C TYR A 134 -24.49 -22.60 10.95
N TYR A 135 -24.12 -21.50 11.62
CA TYR A 135 -23.16 -20.54 11.08
C TYR A 135 -21.73 -21.09 11.04
N PHE A 136 -21.35 -21.91 12.02
CA PHE A 136 -20.06 -22.59 12.05
C PHE A 136 -19.90 -23.56 10.87
N TYR A 137 -20.96 -24.32 10.55
CA TYR A 137 -21.00 -25.16 9.36
C TYR A 137 -20.89 -24.33 8.08
N LYS A 138 -21.65 -23.23 7.99
CA LYS A 138 -21.63 -22.32 6.83
C LYS A 138 -20.28 -21.63 6.61
N ALA A 139 -19.50 -21.43 7.67
CA ALA A 139 -18.17 -20.84 7.62
C ALA A 139 -17.05 -21.83 7.27
N ASN A 140 -17.37 -23.08 6.88
CA ASN A 140 -16.40 -24.16 6.68
C ASN A 140 -15.56 -24.45 7.93
N PHE A 141 -16.18 -24.41 9.12
CA PHE A 141 -15.52 -24.68 10.40
C PHE A 141 -14.41 -23.67 10.79
N ASP A 142 -14.38 -22.48 10.17
CA ASP A 142 -13.49 -21.38 10.53
C ASP A 142 -14.13 -20.49 11.63
N VAL A 143 -13.46 -20.39 12.78
CA VAL A 143 -13.94 -19.66 13.96
C VAL A 143 -14.00 -18.15 13.73
N GLU A 144 -12.99 -17.56 13.07
CA GLU A 144 -12.95 -16.11 12.83
C GLU A 144 -14.05 -15.70 11.85
N ARG A 145 -14.20 -16.48 10.78
CA ARG A 145 -15.28 -16.27 9.81
C ARG A 145 -16.67 -16.44 10.42
N THR A 146 -16.83 -17.39 11.34
CA THR A 146 -18.09 -17.59 12.07
C THR A 146 -18.42 -16.37 12.94
N LYS A 147 -17.43 -15.81 13.63
CA LYS A 147 -17.57 -14.61 14.46
C LYS A 147 -17.97 -13.39 13.63
N GLU A 148 -17.38 -13.21 12.45
CA GLU A 148 -17.75 -12.13 11.52
C GLU A 148 -19.20 -12.24 11.05
N LEU A 149 -19.63 -13.43 10.60
CA LEU A 149 -21.02 -13.66 10.15
C LEU A 149 -22.04 -13.50 11.29
N LEU A 150 -21.71 -13.95 12.50
CA LEU A 150 -22.57 -13.75 13.67
C LEU A 150 -22.70 -12.26 13.98
N LYS A 151 -21.59 -11.52 13.98
CA LYS A 151 -21.57 -10.08 14.24
C LYS A 151 -22.44 -9.31 13.24
N GLU A 152 -22.30 -9.61 11.94
CA GLU A 152 -23.10 -8.99 10.89
C GLU A 152 -24.61 -9.24 11.11
N ARG A 153 -24.99 -10.44 11.55
CA ARG A 153 -26.40 -10.78 11.83
C ARG A 153 -26.94 -10.18 13.11
N TYR A 154 -26.14 -10.14 14.18
CA TYR A 154 -26.51 -9.45 15.41
C TYR A 154 -26.71 -7.94 15.17
N GLN A 155 -25.90 -7.32 14.30
CA GLN A 155 -26.06 -5.92 13.91
C GLN A 155 -27.36 -5.63 13.11
N GLN A 156 -27.98 -6.65 12.52
CA GLN A 156 -29.26 -6.51 11.81
C GLN A 156 -30.49 -6.62 12.73
N TRP A 157 -30.30 -6.95 14.02
CA TRP A 157 -31.43 -7.02 14.95
C TRP A 157 -31.96 -5.63 15.26
N PRO A 158 -33.30 -5.44 15.33
CA PRO A 158 -33.92 -4.13 15.54
C PRO A 158 -33.61 -3.48 16.90
N LEU A 159 -33.05 -4.26 17.85
CA LEU A 159 -32.59 -3.77 19.15
C LEU A 159 -31.16 -3.23 19.10
N TYR A 160 -30.40 -3.51 18.04
CA TYR A 160 -29.08 -2.93 17.86
C TYR A 160 -29.21 -1.57 17.17
N PRO A 161 -28.44 -0.56 17.59
CA PRO A 161 -28.35 0.68 16.84
C PRO A 161 -27.90 0.35 15.41
N PRO A 162 -28.40 1.08 14.39
CA PRO A 162 -27.99 0.87 13.01
C PRO A 162 -26.46 0.92 12.93
N PRO A 163 -25.85 0.13 12.03
CA PRO A 163 -24.41 0.19 11.83
C PRO A 163 -24.02 1.65 11.65
N GLY A 164 -23.04 2.11 12.44
CA GLY A 164 -22.52 3.47 12.32
C GLY A 164 -22.04 3.75 10.90
N PRO A 165 -21.75 5.03 10.57
CA PRO A 165 -21.25 5.39 9.25
C PRO A 165 -20.10 4.46 8.86
N SER A 166 -20.15 3.97 7.63
CA SER A 166 -19.15 3.01 7.17
C SER A 166 -17.75 3.61 7.32
N GLN A 167 -16.71 2.78 7.48
CA GLN A 167 -15.33 3.31 7.52
C GLN A 167 -15.04 4.16 6.27
N ALA A 168 -15.60 3.80 5.11
CA ALA A 168 -15.53 4.61 3.90
C ALA A 168 -16.17 6.00 4.09
N GLU A 169 -17.35 6.10 4.70
CA GLU A 169 -17.99 7.40 5.00
C GLU A 169 -17.19 8.24 5.99
N LEU A 170 -16.58 7.61 7.00
CA LEU A 170 -15.69 8.30 7.93
C LEU A 170 -14.42 8.80 7.23
N ILE A 171 -13.88 8.05 6.27
CA ILE A 171 -12.72 8.43 5.47
C ILE A 171 -13.07 9.55 4.47
N THR A 172 -14.30 9.62 3.97
CA THR A 172 -14.73 10.69 3.04
C THR A 172 -14.83 12.07 3.69
N LYS A 173 -14.98 12.14 5.02
CA LYS A 173 -14.92 13.41 5.74
C LYS A 173 -13.47 13.76 6.03
N VAL A 174 -12.81 14.31 5.02
CA VAL A 174 -11.45 14.84 5.17
C VAL A 174 -11.53 16.08 6.04
N ASP A 175 -10.94 15.98 7.24
CA ASP A 175 -10.79 17.11 8.14
C ASP A 175 -9.71 18.05 7.58
N HIS A 176 -10.13 19.23 7.12
CA HIS A 176 -9.24 20.26 6.59
C HIS A 176 -8.27 20.80 7.65
N ALA A 177 -8.54 20.56 8.95
CA ALA A 177 -7.68 20.93 10.07
C ALA A 177 -7.26 22.40 10.12
N GLY A 178 -7.91 23.31 9.40
CA GLY A 178 -7.54 24.73 9.31
C GLY A 178 -6.69 25.11 8.08
N LEU A 179 -6.39 24.17 7.19
CA LEU A 179 -5.74 24.46 5.91
C LEU A 179 -6.73 25.09 4.92
N ASN A 180 -6.22 25.98 4.07
CA ASN A 180 -6.97 26.48 2.93
C ASN A 180 -7.41 25.31 2.01
N GLN A 181 -8.61 25.39 1.44
CA GLN A 181 -9.16 24.38 0.53
C GLN A 181 -8.20 24.09 -0.63
N GLU A 182 -7.60 25.12 -1.23
CA GLU A 182 -6.66 24.93 -2.34
C GLU A 182 -5.40 24.16 -1.93
N MET A 183 -4.88 24.41 -0.73
CA MET A 183 -3.74 23.68 -0.19
C MET A 183 -4.13 22.23 0.09
N MET A 184 -5.34 21.99 0.62
CA MET A 184 -5.85 20.64 0.86
C MET A 184 -6.03 19.84 -0.44
N ASP A 185 -6.58 20.46 -1.49
CA ASP A 185 -6.77 19.85 -2.80
C ASP A 185 -5.41 19.52 -3.45
N THR A 186 -4.44 20.43 -3.33
CA THR A 186 -3.06 20.21 -3.80
C THR A 186 -2.36 19.08 -3.02
N LEU A 187 -2.46 19.11 -1.69
CA LEU A 187 -1.91 18.10 -0.80
C LEU A 187 -2.49 16.72 -1.08
N SER A 188 -3.82 16.61 -1.22
CA SER A 188 -4.48 15.34 -1.49
C SER A 188 -4.10 14.78 -2.88
N THR A 189 -3.97 15.65 -3.88
CA THR A 189 -3.51 15.26 -5.23
C THR A 189 -2.07 14.74 -5.19
N TRP A 190 -1.16 15.47 -4.54
CA TRP A 190 0.23 15.05 -4.36
C TRP A 190 0.32 13.74 -3.55
N PHE A 191 -0.45 13.63 -2.47
CA PHE A 191 -0.43 12.46 -1.60
C PHE A 191 -0.91 11.22 -2.33
N LEU A 192 -2.02 11.29 -3.07
CA LEU A 192 -2.53 10.19 -3.88
C LEU A 192 -1.49 9.74 -4.91
N TYR A 193 -0.79 10.69 -5.51
CA TYR A 193 0.26 10.40 -6.47
C TYR A 193 1.45 9.68 -5.82
N GLU A 194 1.94 10.16 -4.67
CA GLU A 194 3.04 9.54 -3.93
C GLU A 194 2.68 8.16 -3.37
N ASP A 195 1.46 7.99 -2.87
CA ASP A 195 0.96 6.73 -2.33
C ASP A 195 0.93 5.64 -3.41
N ASN A 196 0.51 5.98 -4.63
CA ASN A 196 0.55 5.08 -5.78
C ASN A 196 1.98 4.79 -6.28
N ARG A 197 2.91 5.74 -6.10
CA ARG A 197 4.30 5.61 -6.57
C ARG A 197 5.11 4.66 -5.69
N ARG A 198 4.82 4.61 -4.39
CA ARG A 198 5.60 3.87 -3.39
C ARG A 198 4.99 2.50 -3.10
N GLN A 199 5.83 1.47 -2.98
CA GLN A 199 5.36 0.10 -2.71
C GLN A 199 4.68 -0.05 -1.33
N HIS A 200 5.06 0.80 -0.37
CA HIS A 200 4.55 0.77 1.01
C HIS A 200 3.70 2.00 1.35
N GLY A 201 3.24 2.72 0.34
CA GLY A 201 2.51 3.98 0.50
C GLY A 201 3.38 5.09 1.10
N VAL A 202 2.70 6.12 1.64
CA VAL A 202 3.33 7.30 2.23
C VAL A 202 3.65 7.08 3.72
N SER A 203 4.94 6.98 4.06
CA SER A 203 5.41 6.86 5.44
C SER A 203 5.48 8.20 6.16
N ARG A 204 5.35 8.19 7.50
CA ARG A 204 5.48 9.40 8.34
C ARG A 204 6.84 10.07 8.17
N GLN A 205 7.92 9.30 8.09
CA GLN A 205 9.26 9.83 7.87
C GLN A 205 9.35 10.60 6.55
N PHE A 206 8.74 10.09 5.48
CA PHE A 206 8.73 10.78 4.19
C PHE A 206 7.98 12.12 4.25
N ILE A 207 6.88 12.19 5.00
CA ILE A 207 6.17 13.45 5.23
C ILE A 207 7.03 14.45 6.00
N ILE A 208 7.74 14.01 7.03
CA ILE A 208 8.66 14.85 7.80
C ILE A 208 9.77 15.39 6.90
N ASP A 209 10.38 14.53 6.07
CA ASP A 209 11.41 14.92 5.12
C ASP A 209 10.84 15.90 4.08
N THR A 210 9.61 15.70 3.61
CA THR A 210 8.93 16.64 2.70
C THR A 210 8.71 18.01 3.37
N CYS A 211 8.28 18.03 4.63
CA CYS A 211 8.08 19.29 5.38
C CYS A 211 9.39 20.06 5.57
N ARG A 212 10.52 19.35 5.72
CA ARG A 212 11.86 19.92 5.86
C ARG A 212 12.42 20.40 4.51
N ASP A 213 12.46 19.50 3.53
CA ASP A 213 13.24 19.68 2.31
C ASP A 213 12.46 20.42 1.21
N VAL A 214 11.15 20.22 1.13
CA VAL A 214 10.29 20.80 0.07
C VAL A 214 9.55 22.02 0.57
N LEU A 215 8.93 21.92 1.75
CA LEU A 215 8.09 23.00 2.28
C LEU A 215 8.87 24.00 3.13
N HIS A 216 10.10 23.64 3.56
CA HIS A 216 10.95 24.46 4.42
C HIS A 216 10.25 24.94 5.71
N LEU A 217 9.37 24.09 6.26
CA LEU A 217 8.63 24.35 7.50
C LEU A 217 9.34 23.83 8.75
N LEU A 218 10.30 22.93 8.56
CA LEU A 218 11.17 22.42 9.61
C LEU A 218 12.58 22.95 9.42
N ASP A 219 13.34 22.98 10.51
CA ASP A 219 14.70 23.54 10.57
C ASP A 219 15.53 23.06 9.36
N SER A 220 15.87 24.02 8.51
CA SER A 220 16.71 23.82 7.34
C SER A 220 18.08 24.43 7.67
N PRO A 221 19.20 23.84 7.23
CA PRO A 221 20.54 24.37 7.51
C PRO A 221 20.73 25.84 7.11
N ASP A 222 19.89 26.36 6.21
CA ASP A 222 19.95 27.73 5.71
C ASP A 222 19.05 28.72 6.50
N HIS A 223 18.13 28.22 7.33
CA HIS A 223 17.13 29.00 8.05
C HIS A 223 16.96 28.47 9.47
N SER A 224 17.85 28.88 10.39
CA SER A 224 17.64 28.64 11.81
C SER A 224 16.50 29.51 12.31
N PHE A 225 15.36 28.92 12.60
CA PHE A 225 14.36 29.60 13.41
C PHE A 225 14.88 29.74 14.84
N GLY A 226 14.33 30.68 15.63
CA GLY A 226 14.72 30.79 17.03
C GLY A 226 14.48 29.47 17.79
N ASP A 227 15.33 29.15 18.77
CA ASP A 227 15.29 27.88 19.53
C ASP A 227 13.88 27.51 20.04
N GLU A 228 13.09 28.51 20.45
CA GLU A 228 11.72 28.31 20.93
C GLU A 228 10.77 27.81 19.83
N LEU A 229 10.94 28.30 18.60
CA LEU A 229 10.11 27.91 17.47
C LEU A 229 10.47 26.48 17.03
N ASN A 230 11.77 26.17 16.98
CA ASN A 230 12.25 24.82 16.68
C ASN A 230 11.74 23.79 17.69
N ALA A 231 11.77 24.10 18.99
CA ALA A 231 11.22 23.22 20.01
C ALA A 231 9.71 22.94 19.83
N LYS A 232 8.93 23.93 19.36
CA LYS A 232 7.50 23.75 19.05
C LYS A 232 7.29 22.88 17.81
N CYS A 233 8.09 23.09 16.76
CA CYS A 233 8.07 22.26 15.56
C CYS A 233 8.41 20.80 15.89
N ASP A 234 9.45 20.57 16.68
CA ASP A 234 9.85 19.23 17.13
C ASP A 234 8.74 18.56 17.93
N ALA A 235 8.09 19.29 18.84
CA ALA A 235 6.94 18.77 19.61
C ALA A 235 5.76 18.37 18.70
N ALA A 236 5.48 19.13 17.63
CA ALA A 236 4.44 18.80 16.66
C ALA A 236 4.81 17.55 15.83
N VAL A 237 6.08 17.41 15.44
CA VAL A 237 6.59 16.23 14.75
C VAL A 237 6.55 15.00 15.65
N ASP A 238 6.92 15.12 16.92
CA ASP A 238 6.89 14.03 17.89
C ASP A 238 5.45 13.54 18.15
N ASP A 239 4.48 14.45 18.27
CA ASP A 239 3.06 14.07 18.38
C ASP A 239 2.57 13.34 17.11
N PHE A 240 2.98 13.80 15.93
CA PHE A 240 2.65 13.13 14.67
C PHE A 240 3.27 11.71 14.57
N VAL A 241 4.52 11.54 15.01
CA VAL A 241 5.19 10.23 15.07
C VAL A 241 4.54 9.33 16.12
N ALA A 242 4.16 9.85 17.28
CA ALA A 242 3.56 9.08 18.37
C ALA A 242 2.24 8.41 17.98
N ARG A 243 1.49 8.98 17.02
CA ARG A 243 0.27 8.39 16.47
C ARG A 243 0.53 7.19 15.53
N GLY A 244 1.77 6.97 15.13
CA GLY A 244 2.17 5.85 14.28
C GLY A 244 2.00 4.48 14.94
N VAL A 245 1.87 3.44 14.11
CA VAL A 245 1.78 2.05 14.57
C VAL A 245 3.19 1.49 14.70
N GLY A 246 3.59 1.09 15.91
CA GLY A 246 4.91 0.51 16.16
C GLY A 246 5.25 0.52 17.65
N ARG A 247 6.18 -0.36 18.05
CA ARG A 247 6.71 -0.37 19.42
C ARG A 247 7.88 0.59 19.57
N SER A 248 8.75 0.66 18.56
CA SER A 248 9.87 1.62 18.53
C SER A 248 9.49 2.89 17.77
N ASP A 249 10.21 3.98 18.01
CA ASP A 249 9.97 5.23 17.30
C ASP A 249 10.37 5.15 15.83
N GLU A 250 11.35 4.32 15.48
CA GLU A 250 11.68 4.03 14.08
C GLU A 250 10.54 3.30 13.37
N GLU A 251 9.93 2.30 14.01
CA GLU A 251 8.76 1.60 13.46
C GLU A 251 7.59 2.58 13.25
N LYS A 252 7.34 3.46 14.23
CA LYS A 252 6.31 4.49 14.09
C LYS A 252 6.63 5.48 12.97
N ARG A 253 7.88 5.91 12.81
CA ARG A 253 8.33 6.78 11.70
C ARG A 253 8.16 6.12 10.33
N LEU A 254 8.37 4.80 10.24
CA LEU A 254 8.20 4.04 9.01
C LEU A 254 6.74 3.65 8.72
N SER A 255 5.85 3.73 9.71
CA SER A 255 4.44 3.39 9.53
C SER A 255 3.74 4.36 8.56
N GLY A 256 2.81 3.80 7.77
CA GLY A 256 2.02 4.55 6.80
C GLY A 256 1.06 5.54 7.48
N CYS A 257 0.88 6.71 6.89
CA CYS A 257 0.00 7.77 7.41
C CYS A 257 -1.14 8.08 6.44
N GLY A 258 -2.18 8.74 6.92
CA GLY A 258 -3.28 9.22 6.09
C GLY A 258 -3.19 10.72 5.82
N VAL A 259 -3.85 11.20 4.76
CA VAL A 259 -3.90 12.64 4.40
C VAL A 259 -4.41 13.51 5.55
N SER A 260 -5.36 13.01 6.35
CA SER A 260 -5.91 13.73 7.51
C SER A 260 -4.92 13.88 8.68
N GLU A 261 -3.94 13.00 8.79
CA GLU A 261 -2.86 13.14 9.78
C GLU A 261 -1.84 14.16 9.29
N VAL A 262 -1.53 14.13 7.99
CA VAL A 262 -0.64 15.10 7.34
C VAL A 262 -1.23 16.51 7.38
N SER A 263 -2.54 16.65 7.14
CA SER A 263 -3.23 17.94 7.19
C SER A 263 -3.15 18.57 8.59
N ARG A 264 -3.29 17.76 9.65
CA ARG A 264 -3.13 18.21 11.03
C ARG A 264 -1.70 18.61 11.37
N LEU A 265 -0.70 17.84 10.91
CA LEU A 265 0.70 18.21 11.09
C LEU A 265 0.99 19.56 10.40
N LEU A 266 0.60 19.71 9.14
CA LEU A 266 0.83 20.95 8.39
C LEU A 266 0.13 22.14 9.03
N SER A 267 -1.12 21.97 9.47
CA SER A 267 -1.83 23.04 10.19
C SER A 267 -1.09 23.46 11.47
N ALA A 268 -0.63 22.50 12.29
CA ALA A 268 0.15 22.80 13.48
C ALA A 268 1.46 23.53 13.15
N LEU A 269 2.17 23.11 12.10
CA LEU A 269 3.39 23.79 11.63
C LEU A 269 3.09 25.21 11.15
N PHE A 270 2.02 25.42 10.37
CA PHE A 270 1.63 26.76 9.92
C PHE A 270 1.25 27.67 11.08
N GLU A 271 0.54 27.16 12.09
CA GLU A 271 0.19 27.90 13.30
C GLU A 271 1.45 28.35 14.06
N ILE A 272 2.45 27.46 14.19
CA ILE A 272 3.75 27.79 14.81
C ILE A 272 4.46 28.91 14.05
N HIS A 273 4.40 28.90 12.71
CA HIS A 273 4.98 29.94 11.84
C HIS A 273 4.15 31.23 11.75
N GLY A 274 3.09 31.37 12.56
CA GLY A 274 2.29 32.59 12.66
C GLY A 274 0.98 32.57 11.86
N GLY A 275 0.59 31.42 11.30
CA GLY A 275 -0.73 31.19 10.71
C GLY A 275 -1.08 32.03 9.48
N GLY A 276 -0.09 32.63 8.81
CA GLY A 276 -0.31 33.48 7.66
C GLY A 276 -0.66 32.71 6.39
N ASP A 277 -1.67 33.19 5.66
CA ASP A 277 -2.06 32.67 4.34
C ASP A 277 -0.87 32.66 3.36
N ASP A 278 0.04 33.64 3.47
CA ASP A 278 1.27 33.75 2.66
C ASP A 278 2.18 32.52 2.80
N ILE A 279 2.26 31.92 4.00
CA ILE A 279 3.10 30.75 4.25
C ILE A 279 2.44 29.50 3.66
N GLN A 280 1.12 29.39 3.78
CA GLN A 280 0.37 28.30 3.14
C GLN A 280 0.45 28.39 1.62
N GLU A 281 0.37 29.59 1.05
CA GLU A 281 0.50 29.81 -0.40
C GLU A 281 1.90 29.47 -0.90
N LYS A 282 2.96 29.90 -0.19
CA LYS A 282 4.33 29.52 -0.52
C LYS A 282 4.54 28.00 -0.45
N ALA A 283 4.03 27.35 0.59
CA ALA A 283 4.10 25.89 0.73
C ALA A 283 3.31 25.16 -0.37
N LYS A 284 2.15 25.69 -0.76
CA LYS A 284 1.36 25.20 -1.89
C LYS A 284 2.17 25.27 -3.19
N ASP A 285 2.79 26.42 -3.47
CA ASP A 285 3.59 26.61 -4.67
C ASP A 285 4.82 25.69 -4.72
N SER A 286 5.52 25.53 -3.59
CA SER A 286 6.62 24.56 -3.47
C SER A 286 6.15 23.12 -3.71
N LEU A 287 4.98 22.75 -3.20
CA LEU A 287 4.41 21.41 -3.43
C LEU A 287 4.01 21.20 -4.90
N ILE A 288 3.41 22.21 -5.55
CA ILE A 288 3.07 22.18 -6.97
C ILE A 288 4.34 22.04 -7.82
N GLU A 289 5.39 22.76 -7.47
CA GLU A 289 6.68 22.66 -8.15
C GLU A 289 7.27 21.26 -8.02
N GLU A 290 7.20 20.66 -6.83
CA GLU A 290 7.67 19.29 -6.56
C GLU A 290 6.89 18.24 -7.37
N VAL A 291 5.56 18.34 -7.41
CA VAL A 291 4.70 17.50 -8.27
C VAL A 291 5.13 17.65 -9.72
N SER A 292 5.32 18.88 -10.18
CA SER A 292 5.67 19.20 -11.57
C SER A 292 7.07 18.72 -11.93
N ARG A 293 8.02 18.76 -10.99
CA ARG A 293 9.38 18.21 -11.14
C ARG A 293 9.31 16.70 -11.29
N THR A 294 8.64 16.02 -10.35
CA THR A 294 8.51 14.57 -10.35
C THR A 294 7.82 14.06 -11.62
N TYR A 295 6.75 14.74 -12.07
CA TYR A 295 6.09 14.41 -13.32
C TYR A 295 7.01 14.57 -14.54
N ARG A 296 7.78 15.66 -14.60
CA ARG A 296 8.76 15.88 -15.69
C ARG A 296 9.81 14.78 -15.73
N GLU A 297 10.34 14.35 -14.59
CA GLU A 297 11.30 13.25 -14.51
C GLU A 297 10.71 11.94 -14.99
N GLN A 298 9.47 11.61 -14.60
CA GLN A 298 8.79 10.41 -15.08
C GLN A 298 8.55 10.45 -16.59
N VAL A 299 8.13 11.59 -17.13
CA VAL A 299 7.94 11.76 -18.59
C VAL A 299 9.27 11.59 -19.33
N GLN A 300 10.36 12.15 -18.80
CA GLN A 300 11.70 11.97 -19.38
C GLN A 300 12.16 10.52 -19.33
N MET A 301 11.94 9.82 -18.21
CA MET A 301 12.25 8.40 -18.08
C MET A 301 11.42 7.56 -19.05
N ALA A 302 10.12 7.83 -19.16
CA ALA A 302 9.23 7.16 -20.10
C ALA A 302 9.66 7.40 -21.56
N LYS A 303 10.08 8.63 -21.89
CA LYS A 303 10.60 8.97 -23.21
C LYS A 303 11.94 8.29 -23.49
N ALA A 304 12.86 8.27 -22.54
CA ALA A 304 14.14 7.58 -22.66
C ALA A 304 13.95 6.07 -22.82
N PHE A 305 13.01 5.48 -22.07
CA PHE A 305 12.60 4.10 -22.25
C PHE A 305 11.99 3.88 -23.64
N GLN A 306 11.08 4.76 -24.08
CA GLN A 306 10.49 4.66 -25.41
C GLN A 306 11.54 4.80 -26.53
N GLU A 307 12.57 5.62 -26.35
CA GLU A 307 13.69 5.74 -27.29
C GLU A 307 14.62 4.54 -27.27
N ALA A 308 14.92 3.98 -26.09
CA ALA A 308 15.68 2.74 -25.96
C ALA A 308 14.90 1.52 -26.50
N VAL A 309 13.57 1.58 -26.40
CA VAL A 309 12.61 0.59 -26.90
C VAL A 309 12.01 1.04 -28.24
N LYS A 310 12.64 2.00 -28.94
CA LYS A 310 12.44 2.10 -30.39
C LYS A 310 13.02 0.82 -30.94
N PHE A 311 12.17 -0.20 -30.97
CA PHE A 311 12.40 -1.41 -31.72
C PHE A 311 12.82 -0.93 -33.09
N GLU A 312 14.08 -1.16 -33.43
CA GLU A 312 14.41 -1.28 -34.84
C GLU A 312 13.33 -2.20 -35.41
N PRO A 313 12.63 -1.79 -36.48
CA PRO A 313 11.62 -2.63 -37.08
C PRO A 313 12.26 -4.00 -37.22
N LEU A 314 11.67 -5.00 -36.56
CA LEU A 314 12.22 -6.34 -36.55
C LEU A 314 12.53 -6.66 -38.01
N PRO A 315 13.74 -7.14 -38.34
CA PRO A 315 14.03 -7.49 -39.72
C PRO A 315 12.88 -8.36 -40.25
N ASP A 316 12.50 -8.18 -41.51
CA ASP A 316 11.48 -9.00 -42.16
C ASP A 316 11.97 -10.45 -42.19
N ILE A 317 11.76 -11.16 -41.09
CA ILE A 317 12.05 -12.56 -40.92
C ILE A 317 10.88 -13.29 -41.55
N ALA A 318 11.16 -14.20 -42.48
CA ALA A 318 10.12 -15.05 -43.05
C ALA A 318 9.40 -15.79 -41.91
N GLU A 319 8.08 -15.95 -42.01
CA GLU A 319 7.26 -16.59 -40.96
C GLU A 319 7.83 -17.95 -40.51
N ASP A 320 8.37 -18.73 -41.46
CA ASP A 320 9.01 -20.02 -41.17
C ASP A 320 10.30 -19.90 -40.34
N GLU A 321 11.08 -18.84 -40.52
CA GLU A 321 12.28 -18.58 -39.72
C GLU A 321 11.92 -18.07 -38.32
N ALA A 322 10.84 -17.28 -38.20
CA ALA A 322 10.31 -16.86 -36.91
C ALA A 322 9.75 -18.05 -36.10
N ASP A 323 8.95 -18.92 -36.73
CA ASP A 323 8.46 -20.17 -36.12
C ASP A 323 9.61 -21.04 -35.62
N ARG A 324 10.65 -21.18 -36.44
CA ARG A 324 11.82 -21.95 -36.07
C ARG A 324 12.57 -21.35 -34.88
N ALA A 325 12.74 -20.03 -34.85
CA ALA A 325 13.38 -19.35 -33.73
C ALA A 325 12.59 -19.50 -32.42
N VAL A 326 11.26 -19.51 -32.49
CA VAL A 326 10.38 -19.78 -31.33
C VAL A 326 10.59 -21.20 -30.81
N LEU A 327 10.59 -22.20 -31.70
CA LEU A 327 10.85 -23.60 -31.32
C LEU A 327 12.25 -23.80 -30.73
N GLU A 328 13.27 -23.11 -31.27
CA GLU A 328 14.63 -23.13 -30.72
C GLU A 328 14.69 -22.55 -29.30
N LEU A 329 13.97 -21.45 -29.04
CA LEU A 329 13.85 -20.83 -27.71
C LEU A 329 13.12 -21.72 -26.70
N GLU A 330 12.00 -22.34 -27.10
CA GLU A 330 11.26 -23.26 -26.23
C GLU A 330 12.11 -24.47 -25.85
N LEU A 331 12.90 -25.00 -26.80
CA LEU A 331 13.82 -26.09 -26.56
C LEU A 331 14.91 -25.69 -25.54
N GLU A 332 15.51 -24.50 -25.68
CA GLU A 332 16.50 -23.98 -24.72
C GLU A 332 15.88 -23.80 -23.32
N GLN A 333 14.64 -23.30 -23.25
CA GLN A 333 13.93 -23.11 -21.99
C GLN A 333 13.67 -24.45 -21.28
N TYR A 334 13.11 -25.43 -22.00
CA TYR A 334 12.84 -26.75 -21.43
C TYR A 334 14.12 -27.50 -21.04
N GLN A 335 15.19 -27.36 -21.81
CA GLN A 335 16.48 -27.94 -21.48
C GLN A 335 17.07 -27.30 -20.21
N THR A 336 17.00 -25.97 -20.08
CA THR A 336 17.46 -25.24 -18.90
C THR A 336 16.68 -25.64 -17.64
N GLU A 337 15.35 -25.74 -17.74
CA GLU A 337 14.49 -26.17 -16.62
C GLU A 337 14.80 -27.61 -16.18
N LEU A 338 15.14 -28.48 -17.13
CA LEU A 338 15.56 -29.86 -16.86
C LEU A 338 16.93 -29.92 -16.16
N ASP A 339 17.87 -29.08 -16.60
CA ASP A 339 19.26 -29.06 -16.11
C ASP A 339 19.38 -28.40 -14.72
N GLU A 340 18.55 -27.40 -14.41
CA GLU A 340 18.50 -26.78 -13.08
C GLU A 340 18.05 -27.76 -11.96
N GLY A 341 17.40 -28.87 -12.32
CA GLY A 341 17.09 -29.95 -11.38
C GLY A 341 16.06 -29.62 -10.30
N LYS A 342 15.37 -28.48 -10.40
CA LYS A 342 14.34 -28.02 -9.43
C LYS A 342 12.94 -28.57 -9.71
N CYS A 343 12.82 -29.55 -10.61
CA CYS A 343 11.54 -30.13 -11.04
C CYS A 343 11.28 -31.45 -10.31
N ASP A 344 10.03 -31.70 -9.93
CA ASP A 344 9.61 -33.04 -9.49
C ASP A 344 9.69 -34.07 -10.63
N ASP A 345 9.58 -35.37 -10.28
CA ASP A 345 9.75 -36.45 -11.25
C ASP A 345 8.67 -36.44 -12.34
N GLU A 346 7.46 -36.00 -12.02
CA GLU A 346 6.36 -35.88 -12.99
C GLU A 346 6.64 -34.77 -14.01
N ARG A 347 7.04 -33.58 -13.54
CA ARG A 347 7.46 -32.45 -14.38
C ARG A 347 8.66 -32.81 -15.23
N LYS A 348 9.62 -33.57 -14.68
CA LYS A 348 10.80 -34.03 -15.43
C LYS A 348 10.43 -35.00 -16.55
N GLN A 349 9.45 -35.88 -16.35
CA GLN A 349 8.94 -36.76 -17.40
C GLN A 349 8.20 -35.97 -18.49
N TRP A 350 7.38 -35.00 -18.08
CA TRP A 350 6.69 -34.10 -19.00
C TRP A 350 7.66 -33.29 -19.86
N LEU A 351 8.66 -32.62 -19.25
CA LEU A 351 9.69 -31.87 -19.97
C LEU A 351 10.45 -32.72 -20.99
N LYS A 352 10.78 -33.98 -20.65
CA LYS A 352 11.41 -34.92 -21.59
C LYS A 352 10.52 -35.27 -22.79
N LYS A 353 9.20 -35.30 -22.60
CA LYS A 353 8.23 -35.56 -23.66
C LYS A 353 8.12 -34.34 -24.57
N GLU A 354 7.94 -33.15 -24.01
CA GLU A 354 7.87 -31.89 -24.75
C GLU A 354 9.16 -31.62 -25.54
N LEU A 355 10.34 -31.85 -24.93
CA LEU A 355 11.62 -31.73 -25.63
C LEU A 355 11.71 -32.64 -26.87
N LYS A 356 11.11 -33.82 -26.84
CA LYS A 356 11.07 -34.71 -28.02
C LYS A 356 10.10 -34.20 -29.08
N GLU A 357 8.96 -33.66 -28.66
CA GLU A 357 7.94 -33.14 -29.57
C GLU A 357 8.42 -31.86 -30.28
N VAL A 358 8.96 -30.90 -29.53
CA VAL A 358 9.54 -29.67 -30.09
C VAL A 358 10.71 -29.99 -31.02
N LYS A 359 11.59 -30.94 -30.67
CA LYS A 359 12.67 -31.40 -31.56
C LYS A 359 12.15 -31.99 -32.87
N LYS A 360 11.03 -32.72 -32.83
CA LYS A 360 10.40 -33.29 -34.03
C LYS A 360 9.84 -32.19 -34.93
N LEU A 361 9.11 -31.22 -34.38
CA LEU A 361 8.56 -30.08 -35.12
C LEU A 361 9.66 -29.23 -35.77
N LEU A 362 10.78 -29.05 -35.05
CA LEU A 362 11.93 -28.31 -35.54
C LEU A 362 12.64 -29.00 -36.71
N GLU A 363 12.73 -30.35 -36.69
CA GLU A 363 13.25 -31.13 -37.83
C GLU A 363 12.27 -31.17 -39.02
N GLU A 364 10.96 -31.10 -38.77
CA GLU A 364 9.94 -30.97 -39.82
C GLU A 364 10.03 -29.61 -40.53
N LYS A 365 10.22 -28.52 -39.77
CA LYS A 365 10.38 -27.15 -40.29
C LYS A 365 11.73 -26.88 -40.99
N LYS A 366 12.71 -27.80 -40.90
CA LYS A 366 13.99 -27.72 -41.63
C LYS A 366 13.93 -28.30 -43.04
N LYS A 367 12.94 -29.13 -43.34
CA LYS A 367 12.75 -29.77 -44.65
C LYS A 367 11.93 -28.88 -45.56
#